data_AF-Q8L5P0-F1
#
_entry.id   AF-Q8L5P0-F1
#
_cell.length_a   1.000
_cell.length_b   1.000
_cell.length_c   1.000
_cell.angle_alpha   90.00
_cell.angle_beta   90.00
_cell.angle_gamma   90.00
#
_symmetry.space_group_name_H-M   'P 1'
#
loop_
_entity.id
_entity.type
_entity.pdbx_description
1 polymer ?
#
loop_
_entity_poly.entity_id
_entity_poly.type
_entity_poly.pdbx_seq_one_letter_code
_entity_poly.pdbx_strand_id
1 'polypeptide(L)' 'GKSCRLRWMNYLRPDIKRGNITPDEDDLIIRLHSLLGNRWSLIAGRLPGRTDNEIKNFWH' A
#
# COMPACT_ATOMS: atom_id res chain seq x y z
N GLY A 1 -19.65 -6.88 8.68
CA GLY A 1 -19.87 -6.42 7.29
C GLY A 1 -18.73 -5.52 6.86
N LYS A 2 -18.04 -5.82 5.75
CA LYS A 2 -17.00 -4.94 5.20
C LYS A 2 -17.69 -3.72 4.57
N SER A 3 -17.53 -2.56 5.22
CA SER A 3 -18.18 -1.30 4.86
C SER A 3 -17.96 -0.92 3.39
N CYS A 4 -18.97 -0.36 2.72
CA CYS A 4 -18.91 0.12 1.33
C CYS A 4 -17.70 1.05 1.08
N ARG A 5 -17.29 1.79 2.12
CA ARG A 5 -16.09 2.63 2.11
C ARG A 5 -14.81 1.83 1.88
N LEU A 6 -14.68 0.63 2.47
CA LEU A 6 -13.55 -0.27 2.22
C LEU A 6 -13.57 -0.77 0.77
N ARG A 7 -14.75 -1.11 0.26
CA ARG A 7 -14.91 -1.57 -1.13
C ARG A 7 -14.52 -0.49 -2.14
N TRP A 8 -14.91 0.76 -1.90
CA TRP A 8 -14.53 1.88 -2.76
C TRP A 8 -13.02 2.16 -2.72
N MET A 9 -12.44 2.23 -1.51
CA MET A 9 -11.00 2.47 -1.30
C MET A 9 -10.09 1.34 -1.83
N ASN A 10 -10.59 0.10 -1.92
CA ASN A 10 -9.78 -1.05 -2.35
C ASN A 10 -10.05 -1.51 -3.79
N TYR A 11 -11.23 -1.23 -4.36
CA TYR A 11 -11.63 -1.88 -5.62
C TYR A 11 -12.24 -0.98 -6.69
N LEU A 12 -12.82 0.19 -6.34
CA LEU A 12 -13.58 1.01 -7.29
C LEU A 12 -12.95 2.38 -7.58
N ARG A 13 -11.90 2.78 -6.86
CA ARG A 13 -11.19 4.02 -7.16
C ARG A 13 -10.35 3.84 -8.44
N PRO A 14 -10.56 4.65 -9.49
CA PRO A 14 -9.83 4.54 -10.76
C PRO A 14 -8.33 4.89 -10.64
N ASP A 15 -7.92 5.45 -9.51
CA ASP A 15 -6.54 5.84 -9.18
C ASP A 15 -5.75 4.72 -8.45
N ILE A 16 -6.39 3.57 -8.18
CA ILE A 16 -5.69 2.40 -7.63
C ILE A 16 -4.92 1.75 -8.77
N LYS A 17 -3.61 1.95 -8.80
CA LYS A 17 -2.71 1.24 -9.72
C LYS A 17 -2.70 -0.24 -9.36
N ARG A 18 -3.58 -1.02 -10.00
CA ARG A 18 -3.51 -2.48 -10.04
C ARG A 18 -2.31 -2.88 -10.89
N GLY A 19 -1.18 -3.13 -10.25
CA GLY A 19 0.05 -3.54 -10.91
C GLY A 19 1.16 -3.79 -9.91
N ASN A 20 2.27 -4.38 -10.36
CA ASN A 20 3.45 -4.58 -9.54
C ASN A 20 3.88 -3.28 -8.85
N ILE A 21 4.41 -3.41 -7.63
CA ILE A 21 5.13 -2.33 -6.95
C ILE A 21 6.28 -1.91 -7.88
N THR A 22 6.33 -0.64 -8.25
CA THR A 22 7.44 -0.15 -9.09
C THR A 22 8.73 -0.13 -8.28
N PRO A 23 9.91 -0.22 -8.91
CA PRO A 23 11.19 -0.15 -8.19
C PRO A 23 11.33 1.12 -7.33
N ASP A 24 10.75 2.26 -7.75
CA ASP A 24 10.69 3.47 -6.92
C ASP A 24 9.84 3.31 -5.66
N GLU A 25 8.72 2.59 -5.76
CA GLU A 25 7.85 2.30 -4.62
C GLU A 25 8.52 1.28 -3.68
N ASP A 26 9.23 0.29 -4.24
CA ASP A 26 10.01 -0.70 -3.50
C ASP A 26 11.11 -0.04 -2.66
N ASP A 27 11.94 0.83 -3.27
CA ASP A 27 13.00 1.53 -2.55
C ASP A 27 12.42 2.40 -1.41
N LEU A 28 11.28 3.04 -1.66
CA LEU A 28 10.55 3.79 -0.64
C LEU A 28 10.04 2.88 0.48
N ILE A 29 9.48 1.71 0.16
CA ILE A 29 9.01 0.72 1.16
C ILE A 29 10.19 0.24 2.00
N ILE A 30 11.31 -0.14 1.39
CA ILE A 30 12.51 -0.60 2.08
C ILE A 30 13.03 0.49 3.02
N ARG A 31 13.14 1.73 2.53
CA ARG A 31 13.62 2.87 3.30
C ARG A 31 12.68 3.21 4.45
N LEU A 32 11.38 3.23 4.21
CA LEU A 32 10.37 3.49 5.24
C LEU A 32 10.28 2.33 6.24
N HIS A 33 10.43 1.09 5.81
CA HIS A 33 10.46 -0.09 6.67
C HIS A 33 11.72 -0.10 7.55
N SER A 34 12.86 0.32 7.02
CA SER A 34 14.09 0.52 7.81
C SER A 34 13.91 1.59 8.90
N LEU A 35 13.14 2.65 8.61
CA LEU A 35 12.89 3.75 9.56
C LEU A 35 11.75 3.47 10.56
N LEU A 36 10.68 2.82 10.12
CA LEU A 36 9.41 2.68 10.85
C LEU A 36 9.15 1.25 11.35
N GLY A 37 9.84 0.26 10.78
CA GLY A 37 9.56 -1.17 10.94
C GLY A 37 8.26 -1.58 10.27
N ASN A 38 7.57 -2.54 10.88
CA ASN A 38 6.40 -3.25 10.35
C ASN A 38 5.11 -2.40 10.34
N ARG A 39 5.21 -1.07 10.24
CA ARG A 39 4.10 -0.12 10.28
C ARG A 39 3.47 0.09 8.90
N TRP A 40 2.96 -0.98 8.31
CA TRP A 40 2.43 -0.99 6.94
C TRP A 40 1.37 0.08 6.67
N SER A 41 0.48 0.35 7.63
CA SER A 41 -0.53 1.41 7.50
C SER A 41 0.09 2.81 7.32
N LEU A 42 1.25 3.06 7.95
CA LEU A 42 1.96 4.34 7.83
C LEU A 42 2.71 4.44 6.49
N ILE A 43 3.30 3.32 6.05
CA ILE A 43 4.00 3.21 4.76
C ILE A 43 3.00 3.38 3.61
N ALA A 44 1.84 2.73 3.67
CA ALA A 44 0.75 2.90 2.70
C ALA A 44 0.22 4.33 2.65
N GLY A 45 0.19 5.03 3.79
CA GLY A 45 -0.15 6.45 3.83
C GLY A 45 0.81 7.35 3.02
N ARG A 46 2.03 6.90 2.76
CA ARG A 46 3.03 7.60 1.93
C ARG A 46 3.00 7.20 0.46
N LEU A 47 2.31 6.10 0.13
CA LEU A 47 2.20 5.57 -1.22
C LEU A 47 0.76 5.80 -1.73
N PRO A 48 0.47 6.95 -2.35
CA PRO A 48 -0.86 7.22 -2.87
C PRO A 48 -1.23 6.17 -3.94
N GLY A 49 -2.35 5.50 -3.74
CA GLY A 49 -2.82 4.43 -4.63
C GLY A 49 -2.40 3.02 -4.23
N ARG A 50 -1.57 2.86 -3.19
CA ARG A 50 -1.23 1.55 -2.57
C ARG A 50 -1.91 1.38 -1.23
N THR A 51 -2.25 0.13 -0.92
CA THR A 51 -2.85 -0.23 0.37
C THR A 51 -1.84 -0.95 1.25
N ASP A 52 -2.02 -0.88 2.57
CA ASP A 52 -1.18 -1.57 3.54
C ASP A 52 -1.14 -3.09 3.28
N ASN A 53 -2.25 -3.62 2.76
CA ASN A 53 -2.34 -5.03 2.41
C ASN A 53 -1.48 -5.38 1.19
N GLU A 54 -1.38 -4.53 0.17
CA GLU A 54 -0.47 -4.76 -0.97
C GLU A 54 0.99 -4.74 -0.54
N ILE A 55 1.40 -3.76 0.27
CA ILE A 55 2.79 -3.67 0.75
C ILE A 55 3.15 -4.88 1.60
N LYS A 56 2.23 -5.32 2.46
CA LYS A 56 2.43 -6.53 3.26
C LYS A 56 2.50 -7.79 2.40
N ASN A 57 1.72 -7.90 1.33
CA ASN A 57 1.82 -9.01 0.36
C ASN A 57 3.09 -8.94 -0.49
N PHE A 58 3.66 -7.76 -0.70
CA PHE A 58 4.92 -7.61 -1.41
C PHE A 58 6.12 -8.05 -0.55
N TRP A 59 6.06 -7.81 0.77
CA TRP A 59 7.12 -8.21 1.71
C TRP A 59 7.07 -9.69 2.14
N HIS A 60 5.95 -10.38 1.89
CA HIS A 60 5.69 -11.74 2.36
C HIS A 60 5.64 -12.72 1.18
#